data_AF-A0A3D0ZRU3-F1
#
_entry.id   AF-A0A3D0ZRU3-F1
#
_cell.length_a   1.000
_cell.length_b   1.000
_cell.length_c   1.000
_cell.angle_alpha   90.00
_cell.angle_beta   90.00
_cell.angle_gamma   90.00
#
_symmetry.space_group_name_H-M   'P 1'
#
loop_
_entity.id
_entity.type
_entity.pdbx_description
1 polymer ?
#
loop_
_entity_poly.entity_id
_entity_poly.type
_entity_poly.pdbx_seq_one_letter_code
_entity_poly.pdbx_strand_id
1 'polypeptide(L)'
;MRSDSRRTLMNPLLALLFLLLVSACSTKPTRPIEGGDKLRARIEVAIARQIHSDVKRELPLLKGSSRAKYLEQKTDQLRRSVDYKFLSSSAVLEFRLLEYLSAMESLRWQPMNYETRVRMESSTNLSLEDLEYALLANLAEIDNRLSALPDHKEADKLQHLHKKKETNDYPDDSFAGRQAYLDSLQQAMQLTFEHWPTIEHEARKTIELIGRDGEIPPFQYNDGALVINLKDVTGLPFFELESIAAYYGYPGRAATDKPGSTSLKTLMVLPGYQFGWAWYNMDRLIEANVDRAGTYLHFINLMSSLALADLKLHTHAWTRQTATTFLSKRTLYSQARISMELDAILNRPGFQLSAFAGMTKFKDLQKRCIRECEEGFLTRLVEIGPMPFVLLEERLFTEQFIQ
;
A
#
# COMPACT_ATOMS: atom_id res chain seq x y z
N MET A 1 42.15 16.14 5.92
CA MET A 1 42.42 15.08 6.92
C MET A 1 41.21 14.16 6.97
N ARG A 2 41.50 12.86 7.04
CA ARG A 2 40.67 11.66 6.83
C ARG A 2 39.17 11.71 7.16
N SER A 3 38.43 11.07 6.23
CA SER A 3 37.10 10.50 6.36
C SER A 3 36.95 9.62 7.60
N ASP A 4 35.80 9.70 8.24
CA ASP A 4 35.33 8.65 9.14
C ASP A 4 33.96 8.17 8.66
N SER A 5 33.99 7.15 7.79
CA SER A 5 32.81 6.45 7.32
C SER A 5 32.25 5.62 8.48
N ARG A 6 31.24 6.13 9.18
CA ARG A 6 30.38 5.25 9.97
C ARG A 6 29.50 4.47 9.00
N ARG A 7 30.02 3.31 8.57
CA ARG A 7 29.20 2.23 8.03
C ARG A 7 28.17 1.88 9.10
N THR A 8 26.92 2.27 8.85
CA THR A 8 25.75 1.74 9.54
C THR A 8 25.78 0.23 9.33
N LEU A 9 26.17 -0.49 10.39
CA LEU A 9 26.14 -1.94 10.44
C LEU A 9 24.68 -2.39 10.26
N MET A 10 24.43 -2.96 9.09
CA MET A 10 23.20 -3.67 8.76
C MET A 10 22.91 -4.71 9.86
N ASN A 11 21.70 -4.70 10.42
CA ASN A 11 21.28 -5.71 11.39
C ASN A 11 21.40 -7.09 10.70
N PRO A 12 22.25 -8.02 11.19
CA PRO A 12 22.55 -9.27 10.50
C PRO A 12 21.31 -10.16 10.29
N LEU A 13 20.26 -9.99 11.11
CA LEU A 13 18.97 -10.64 10.92
C LEU A 13 18.20 -10.15 9.68
N LEU A 14 18.27 -8.86 9.34
CA LEU A 14 17.66 -8.32 8.12
C LEU A 14 18.46 -8.73 6.88
N ALA A 15 19.80 -8.75 6.97
CA ALA A 15 20.66 -9.24 5.90
C ALA A 15 20.43 -10.74 5.63
N LEU A 16 20.25 -11.55 6.68
CA LEU A 16 19.91 -12.96 6.55
C LEU A 16 18.53 -13.18 5.94
N LEU A 17 17.54 -12.33 6.25
CA LEU A 17 16.22 -12.40 5.64
C LEU A 17 16.25 -12.18 4.13
N PHE A 18 17.17 -11.35 3.63
CA PHE A 18 17.36 -11.13 2.19
C PHE A 18 18.29 -12.15 1.54
N LEU A 19 19.28 -12.68 2.25
CA LEU A 19 20.20 -13.71 1.74
C LEU A 19 19.55 -15.10 1.65
N LEU A 20 18.64 -15.44 2.57
CA LEU A 20 17.92 -16.73 2.55
C LEU A 20 16.87 -16.80 1.43
N LEU A 21 16.48 -15.67 0.85
CA LEU A 21 15.54 -15.62 -0.27
C LEU A 21 16.21 -15.94 -1.64
N VAL A 22 17.54 -15.89 -1.74
CA VAL A 22 18.27 -16.00 -3.02
C VAL A 22 18.83 -17.41 -3.28
N SER A 23 18.90 -18.30 -2.28
CA SER A 23 19.43 -19.66 -2.48
C SER A 23 18.33 -20.69 -2.78
N ALA A 24 17.70 -20.62 -3.95
CA ALA A 24 17.00 -21.76 -4.53
C ALA A 24 16.97 -21.73 -6.06
N CYS A 25 18.08 -21.37 -6.71
CA CYS A 25 18.32 -21.83 -8.07
C CYS A 25 18.70 -23.33 -8.01
N SER A 26 17.70 -24.18 -7.83
CA SER A 26 17.86 -25.62 -8.06
C SER A 26 17.64 -25.87 -9.55
N THR A 27 18.70 -26.25 -10.24
CA THR A 27 18.62 -26.86 -11.57
C THR A 27 17.68 -28.06 -11.50
N LYS A 28 16.56 -28.02 -12.24
CA LYS A 28 15.63 -29.15 -12.32
C LYS A 28 16.39 -30.38 -12.83
N PRO A 29 16.43 -31.50 -12.09
CA PRO A 29 16.92 -32.75 -12.64
C PRO A 29 15.88 -33.26 -13.65
N THR A 30 16.31 -33.46 -14.89
CA THR A 30 15.58 -34.16 -15.94
C THR A 30 15.61 -35.67 -15.69
N ARG A 31 14.95 -36.13 -14.62
CA ARG A 31 14.58 -37.56 -14.47
C ARG A 31 13.07 -37.71 -14.52
N PRO A 32 12.54 -38.76 -15.19
CA PRO A 32 11.11 -39.05 -15.16
C PRO A 32 10.68 -39.26 -13.71
N ILE A 33 9.68 -38.52 -13.25
CA ILE A 33 9.14 -38.62 -11.89
C ILE A 33 8.44 -39.98 -11.76
N GLU A 34 9.05 -40.92 -11.03
CA GLU A 34 8.49 -42.24 -10.75
C GLU A 34 7.23 -42.14 -9.87
N GLY A 35 6.42 -43.20 -9.84
CA GLY A 35 5.16 -43.21 -9.08
C GLY A 35 5.33 -42.89 -7.58
N GLY A 36 6.48 -43.27 -6.98
CA GLY A 36 6.82 -42.97 -5.59
C GLY A 36 7.07 -41.48 -5.33
N ASP A 37 7.72 -40.78 -6.25
CA ASP A 37 8.00 -39.34 -6.12
C ASP A 37 6.72 -38.50 -6.21
N LYS A 38 5.74 -38.94 -7.00
CA LYS A 38 4.42 -38.28 -7.07
C LYS A 38 3.63 -38.41 -5.77
N LEU A 39 3.63 -39.60 -5.15
CA LEU A 39 2.97 -39.80 -3.86
C LEU A 39 3.65 -38.95 -2.77
N ARG A 40 4.98 -38.95 -2.73
CA ARG A 40 5.74 -38.13 -1.81
C ARG A 40 5.41 -36.65 -1.98
N ALA A 41 5.46 -36.11 -3.20
CA ALA A 41 5.10 -34.71 -3.45
C ALA A 41 3.69 -34.33 -2.97
N ARG A 42 2.70 -35.23 -3.14
CA ARG A 42 1.35 -35.00 -2.60
C ARG A 42 1.32 -34.92 -1.08
N ILE A 43 2.09 -35.76 -0.38
CA ILE A 43 2.19 -35.76 1.08
C ILE A 43 2.85 -34.47 1.57
N GLU A 44 4.00 -34.09 0.98
CA GLU A 44 4.74 -32.88 1.32
C GLU A 44 3.87 -31.62 1.16
N VAL A 45 3.14 -31.52 0.04
CA VAL A 45 2.18 -30.43 -0.21
C VAL A 45 1.01 -30.46 0.79
N ALA A 46 0.52 -31.63 1.18
CA ALA A 46 -0.57 -31.74 2.15
C ALA A 46 -0.14 -31.27 3.56
N ILE A 47 1.07 -31.64 4.01
CA ILE A 47 1.65 -31.19 5.28
C ILE A 47 1.80 -29.66 5.28
N ALA A 48 2.37 -29.09 4.21
CA ALA A 48 2.52 -27.64 4.08
C ALA A 48 1.17 -26.91 4.14
N ARG A 49 0.16 -27.42 3.41
CA ARG A 49 -1.20 -26.85 3.41
C ARG A 49 -1.85 -26.90 4.79
N GLN A 50 -1.66 -27.98 5.54
CA GLN A 50 -2.20 -28.10 6.89
C GLN A 50 -1.59 -27.02 7.82
N ILE A 51 -0.27 -26.84 7.78
CA ILE A 51 0.41 -25.81 8.58
C ILE A 51 -0.09 -24.41 8.19
N HIS A 52 -0.22 -24.12 6.89
CA HIS A 52 -0.76 -22.83 6.43
C HIS A 52 -2.21 -22.61 6.88
N SER A 53 -3.04 -23.66 6.85
CA SER A 53 -4.42 -23.61 7.33
C SER A 53 -4.50 -23.29 8.83
N ASP A 54 -3.64 -23.92 9.63
CA ASP A 54 -3.53 -23.61 11.07
C ASP A 54 -3.14 -22.14 11.28
N VAL A 55 -2.14 -21.63 10.54
CA VAL A 55 -1.73 -20.21 10.64
C VAL A 55 -2.90 -19.28 10.31
N LYS A 56 -3.63 -19.54 9.22
CA LYS A 56 -4.80 -18.74 8.81
C LYS A 56 -5.91 -18.73 9.87
N ARG A 57 -6.15 -19.86 10.52
CA ARG A 57 -7.20 -20.01 11.54
C ARG A 57 -6.82 -19.39 12.87
N GLU A 58 -5.59 -19.62 13.32
CA GLU A 58 -5.20 -19.36 14.71
C GLU A 58 -4.51 -17.99 14.88
N LEU A 59 -3.73 -17.53 13.90
CA LEU A 59 -2.99 -16.26 14.03
C LEU A 59 -3.91 -15.06 14.33
N PRO A 60 -5.09 -14.90 13.70
CA PRO A 60 -6.00 -13.78 14.01
C PRO A 60 -6.52 -13.78 15.46
N LEU A 61 -6.52 -14.93 16.14
CA LEU A 61 -6.98 -15.07 17.52
C LEU A 61 -5.90 -14.66 18.54
N LEU A 62 -4.63 -14.59 18.11
CA LEU A 62 -3.50 -14.27 18.95
C LEU A 62 -3.27 -12.75 19.01
N LYS A 63 -2.81 -12.27 20.16
CA LYS A 63 -2.48 -10.86 20.41
C LYS A 63 -1.05 -10.73 20.92
N GLY A 64 -0.48 -9.54 20.74
CA GLY A 64 0.82 -9.21 21.33
C GLY A 64 1.97 -10.07 20.81
N SER A 65 3.00 -10.21 21.63
CA SER A 65 4.19 -11.02 21.34
C SER A 65 3.91 -12.53 21.17
N SER A 66 2.76 -13.03 21.60
CA SER A 66 2.34 -14.42 21.34
C SER A 66 2.17 -14.72 19.85
N ARG A 67 1.83 -13.70 19.04
CA ARG A 67 1.76 -13.83 17.57
C ARG A 67 3.11 -14.16 16.96
N ALA A 68 4.16 -13.44 17.36
CA ALA A 68 5.52 -13.65 16.86
C ALA A 68 6.03 -15.05 17.23
N LYS A 69 5.86 -15.47 18.49
CA LYS A 69 6.25 -16.81 18.95
C LYS A 69 5.53 -17.93 18.17
N TYR A 70 4.23 -17.77 17.91
CA TYR A 70 3.45 -18.75 17.16
C TYR A 70 3.93 -18.86 15.70
N LEU A 71 4.19 -17.73 15.04
CA LEU A 71 4.71 -17.73 13.66
C LEU A 71 6.09 -18.35 13.57
N GLU A 72 6.98 -18.07 14.52
CA GLU A 72 8.30 -18.68 14.61
C GLU A 72 8.18 -20.21 14.73
N GLN A 73 7.34 -20.69 15.66
CA GLN A 73 7.07 -22.13 15.83
C GLN A 73 6.51 -22.80 14.58
N LYS A 74 5.54 -22.17 13.89
CA LYS A 74 4.95 -22.72 12.67
C LYS A 74 5.93 -22.70 11.50
N THR A 75 6.78 -21.69 11.42
CA THR A 75 7.87 -21.61 10.43
C THR A 75 8.88 -22.75 10.64
N ASP A 76 9.30 -22.99 11.88
CA ASP A 76 10.21 -24.07 12.23
C ASP A 76 9.59 -25.47 12.10
N GLN A 77 8.28 -25.59 12.35
CA GLN A 77 7.53 -26.81 12.07
C GLN A 77 7.58 -27.12 10.57
N LEU A 78 7.32 -26.12 9.73
CA LEU A 78 7.31 -26.29 8.28
C LEU A 78 8.68 -26.68 7.73
N ARG A 79 9.74 -25.99 8.16
CA ARG A 79 11.13 -26.29 7.77
C ARG A 79 11.57 -27.72 8.12
N ARG A 80 11.09 -28.27 9.24
CA ARG A 80 11.44 -29.63 9.68
C ARG A 80 10.58 -30.72 9.07
N SER A 81 9.34 -30.39 8.69
CA SER A 81 8.34 -31.40 8.30
C SER A 81 8.18 -31.55 6.79
N VAL A 82 8.79 -30.67 5.99
CA VAL A 82 8.58 -30.61 4.54
C VAL A 82 9.90 -30.58 3.77
N ASP A 83 10.04 -31.49 2.81
CA ASP A 83 11.14 -31.49 1.85
C ASP A 83 10.79 -30.60 0.64
N TYR A 84 11.39 -29.41 0.59
CA TYR A 84 11.07 -28.36 -0.37
C TYR A 84 11.26 -28.78 -1.84
N LYS A 85 12.11 -29.78 -2.12
CA LYS A 85 12.36 -30.22 -3.50
C LYS A 85 11.13 -30.86 -4.16
N PHE A 86 10.15 -31.27 -3.35
CA PHE A 86 8.90 -31.86 -3.82
C PHE A 86 7.72 -30.87 -3.82
N LEU A 87 7.94 -29.61 -3.42
CA LEU A 87 6.88 -28.61 -3.40
C LEU A 87 6.63 -28.03 -4.79
N SER A 88 5.36 -27.71 -5.08
CA SER A 88 5.01 -26.88 -6.22
C SER A 88 5.43 -25.43 -5.99
N SER A 89 5.61 -24.64 -7.06
CA SER A 89 5.95 -23.21 -6.95
C SER A 89 4.94 -22.42 -6.09
N SER A 90 3.65 -22.79 -6.15
CA SER A 90 2.62 -22.21 -5.28
C SER A 90 2.84 -22.55 -3.80
N ALA A 91 3.22 -23.79 -3.47
CA ALA A 91 3.49 -24.17 -2.08
C ALA A 91 4.78 -23.51 -1.54
N VAL A 92 5.80 -23.37 -2.39
CA VAL A 92 7.02 -22.63 -2.07
C VAL A 92 6.71 -21.15 -1.79
N LEU A 93 5.86 -20.51 -2.60
CA LEU A 93 5.43 -19.13 -2.37
C LEU A 93 4.77 -18.97 -1.00
N GLU A 94 3.84 -19.84 -0.64
CA GLU A 94 3.17 -19.78 0.67
C GLU A 94 4.15 -19.96 1.84
N PHE A 95 5.15 -20.83 1.70
CA PHE A 95 6.22 -20.96 2.69
C PHE A 95 7.00 -19.65 2.85
N ARG A 96 7.40 -19.03 1.74
CA ARG A 96 8.15 -17.78 1.72
C ARG A 96 7.34 -16.62 2.31
N LEU A 97 6.02 -16.63 2.08
CA LEU A 97 5.09 -15.71 2.73
C LEU A 97 5.03 -15.94 4.24
N LEU A 98 5.05 -17.18 4.72
CA LEU A 98 5.12 -17.48 6.15
C LEU A 98 6.41 -16.97 6.79
N GLU A 99 7.57 -17.19 6.15
CA GLU A 99 8.86 -16.70 6.64
C GLU A 99 8.88 -15.18 6.73
N TYR A 100 8.39 -14.50 5.70
CA TYR A 100 8.27 -13.06 5.70
C TYR A 100 7.33 -12.58 6.81
N LEU A 101 6.14 -13.17 6.93
CA LEU A 101 5.17 -12.81 7.97
C LEU A 101 5.74 -13.00 9.38
N SER A 102 6.46 -14.10 9.62
CA SER A 102 7.14 -14.37 10.89
C SER A 102 8.19 -13.31 11.21
N ALA A 103 9.03 -12.96 10.25
CA ALA A 103 10.06 -11.95 10.43
C ALA A 103 9.47 -10.57 10.75
N MET A 104 8.44 -10.18 10.02
CA MET A 104 7.76 -8.91 10.19
C MET A 104 7.07 -8.80 11.55
N GLU A 105 6.41 -9.86 11.98
CA GLU A 105 5.77 -9.90 13.29
C GLU A 105 6.80 -9.83 14.41
N SER A 106 7.95 -10.52 14.29
CA SER A 106 9.03 -10.44 15.27
C SER A 106 9.63 -9.03 15.38
N LEU A 107 9.86 -8.35 14.25
CA LEU A 107 10.39 -6.99 14.24
C LEU A 107 9.45 -5.97 14.89
N ARG A 108 8.12 -6.14 14.73
CA ARG A 108 7.11 -5.26 15.35
C ARG A 108 7.24 -5.14 16.87
N TRP A 109 7.82 -6.15 17.53
CA TRP A 109 8.00 -6.20 18.99
C TRP A 109 9.38 -5.76 19.47
N GLN A 110 10.23 -5.25 18.57
CA GLN A 110 11.55 -4.71 18.91
C GLN A 110 11.53 -3.17 18.80
N PRO A 111 12.38 -2.45 19.55
CA PRO A 111 12.61 -1.04 19.30
C PRO A 111 13.09 -0.85 17.85
N MET A 112 12.30 -0.14 17.04
CA MET A 112 12.62 0.11 15.64
C MET A 112 12.82 1.60 15.41
N ASN A 113 13.90 1.93 14.71
CA ASN A 113 14.06 3.27 14.17
C ASN A 113 13.08 3.51 13.01
N TYR A 114 12.90 4.78 12.64
CA TYR A 114 11.96 5.19 11.59
C TYR A 114 12.24 4.52 10.24
N GLU A 115 13.52 4.42 9.84
CA GLU A 115 13.91 3.80 8.58
C GLU A 115 13.51 2.31 8.50
N THR A 116 13.73 1.55 9.57
CA THR A 116 13.34 0.13 9.64
C THR A 116 11.83 0.00 9.51
N ARG A 117 11.08 0.88 10.15
CA ARG A 117 9.61 0.90 10.04
C ARG A 117 9.15 1.20 8.61
N VAL A 118 9.75 2.18 7.94
CA VAL A 118 9.40 2.51 6.55
C VAL A 118 9.68 1.33 5.63
N ARG A 119 10.86 0.68 5.73
CA ARG A 119 11.19 -0.52 4.95
C ARG A 119 10.22 -1.67 5.17
N MET A 120 9.78 -1.84 6.42
CA MET A 120 8.80 -2.85 6.79
C MET A 120 7.42 -2.59 6.17
N GLU A 121 6.89 -1.39 6.34
CA GLU A 121 5.56 -1.03 5.79
C GLU A 121 5.60 -0.94 4.25
N SER A 122 6.74 -0.56 3.65
CA SER A 122 6.89 -0.44 2.20
C SER A 122 7.18 -1.76 1.51
N SER A 123 7.84 -2.69 2.20
CA SER A 123 8.52 -3.87 1.63
C SER A 123 9.58 -3.54 0.57
N THR A 124 10.14 -2.32 0.61
CA THR A 124 11.22 -1.84 -0.27
C THR A 124 12.52 -1.63 0.50
N ASN A 125 13.64 -1.57 -0.23
CA ASN A 125 14.97 -1.30 0.31
C ASN A 125 15.48 0.12 0.01
N LEU A 126 14.59 1.04 -0.37
CA LEU A 126 14.95 2.44 -0.65
C LEU A 126 15.42 3.13 0.63
N SER A 127 16.50 3.91 0.53
CA SER A 127 16.97 4.72 1.66
C SER A 127 16.03 5.90 1.91
N LEU A 128 16.07 6.49 3.11
CA LEU A 128 15.29 7.70 3.40
C LEU A 128 15.73 8.88 2.51
N GLU A 129 17.01 8.95 2.15
CA GLU A 129 17.57 9.98 1.27
C GLU A 129 17.03 9.84 -0.16
N ASP A 130 17.01 8.61 -0.70
CA ASP A 130 16.44 8.34 -2.03
C ASP A 130 14.94 8.64 -2.08
N LEU A 131 14.22 8.26 -1.01
CA LEU A 131 12.79 8.54 -0.88
C LEU A 131 12.52 10.04 -0.80
N GLU A 132 13.31 10.79 -0.02
CA GLU A 132 13.18 12.24 0.05
C GLU A 132 13.44 12.90 -1.31
N TYR A 133 14.51 12.49 -1.99
CA TYR A 133 14.85 13.01 -3.31
C TYR A 133 13.73 12.75 -4.33
N ALA A 134 13.26 11.49 -4.41
CA ALA A 134 12.17 11.12 -5.29
C ALA A 134 10.87 11.87 -4.96
N LEU A 135 10.60 12.09 -3.68
CA LEU A 135 9.41 12.80 -3.23
C LEU A 135 9.47 14.28 -3.59
N LEU A 136 10.59 14.96 -3.37
CA LEU A 136 10.79 16.35 -3.80
C LEU A 136 10.67 16.51 -5.32
N ALA A 137 11.19 15.55 -6.10
CA ALA A 137 11.02 15.53 -7.54
C ALA A 137 9.53 15.38 -7.94
N ASN A 138 8.81 14.46 -7.28
CA ASN A 138 7.37 14.26 -7.51
C ASN A 138 6.55 15.49 -7.15
N LEU A 139 6.90 16.18 -6.05
CA LEU A 139 6.27 17.45 -5.65
C LEU A 139 6.47 18.52 -6.73
N ALA A 140 7.69 18.68 -7.27
CA ALA A 140 7.97 19.62 -8.34
C ALA A 140 7.25 19.26 -9.67
N GLU A 141 7.13 17.97 -9.99
CA GLU A 141 6.35 17.50 -11.14
C GLU A 141 4.86 17.88 -11.02
N ILE A 142 4.28 17.70 -9.82
CA ILE A 142 2.90 18.10 -9.54
C ILE A 142 2.73 19.61 -9.72
N ASP A 143 3.68 20.42 -9.23
CA ASP A 143 3.63 21.88 -9.37
C ASP A 143 3.65 22.30 -10.86
N ASN A 144 4.46 21.64 -11.68
CA ASN A 144 4.49 21.86 -13.13
C ASN A 144 3.18 21.44 -13.80
N ARG A 145 2.61 20.28 -13.44
CA ARG A 145 1.35 19.78 -14.01
C ARG A 145 0.17 20.67 -13.65
N LEU A 146 0.10 21.13 -12.39
CA LEU A 146 -0.91 22.10 -11.95
C LEU A 146 -0.80 23.43 -12.70
N SER A 147 0.43 23.92 -12.93
CA SER A 147 0.68 25.17 -13.66
C SER A 147 0.34 25.07 -15.15
N ALA A 148 0.33 23.86 -15.71
CA ALA A 148 0.03 23.61 -17.12
C ALA A 148 -1.46 23.31 -17.39
N LEU A 149 -2.32 23.29 -16.35
CA LEU A 149 -3.74 23.03 -16.55
C LEU A 149 -4.37 24.15 -17.41
N PRO A 150 -5.10 23.80 -18.49
CA PRO A 150 -5.61 24.77 -19.47
C PRO A 150 -6.63 25.74 -18.87
N ASP A 151 -7.26 25.36 -17.75
CA ASP A 151 -8.15 26.23 -17.00
C ASP A 151 -7.50 26.61 -15.66
N HIS A 152 -6.61 27.61 -15.68
CA HIS A 152 -6.12 28.27 -14.45
C HIS A 152 -7.27 28.67 -13.51
N LYS A 153 -8.50 28.81 -14.03
CA LYS A 153 -9.69 29.06 -13.23
C LYS A 153 -10.03 27.95 -12.26
N GLU A 154 -9.83 26.65 -12.51
CA GLU A 154 -10.17 25.64 -11.48
C GLU A 154 -9.20 25.69 -10.29
N ALA A 155 -7.90 25.79 -10.54
CA ALA A 155 -6.90 25.93 -9.48
C ALA A 155 -7.05 27.27 -8.73
N ASP A 156 -7.25 28.38 -9.46
CA ASP A 156 -7.49 29.70 -8.87
C ASP A 156 -8.85 29.75 -8.14
N LYS A 157 -9.88 29.09 -8.68
CA LYS A 157 -11.20 28.97 -8.05
C LYS A 157 -11.08 28.15 -6.78
N LEU A 158 -10.46 26.97 -6.79
CA LEU A 158 -10.27 26.17 -5.57
C LEU A 158 -9.42 26.90 -4.52
N GLN A 159 -8.35 27.60 -4.93
CA GLN A 159 -7.58 28.48 -4.04
C GLN A 159 -8.42 29.66 -3.50
N HIS A 160 -9.27 30.26 -4.32
CA HIS A 160 -10.17 31.35 -3.91
C HIS A 160 -11.34 30.87 -3.03
N LEU A 161 -11.90 29.69 -3.30
CA LEU A 161 -12.98 29.05 -2.56
C LEU A 161 -12.53 28.73 -1.13
N HIS A 162 -11.32 28.20 -0.96
CA HIS A 162 -10.72 27.98 0.35
C HIS A 162 -10.55 29.31 1.13
N LYS A 163 -10.09 30.37 0.47
CA LYS A 163 -9.94 31.70 1.10
C LYS A 163 -11.28 32.33 1.49
N LYS A 164 -12.37 32.00 0.78
CA LYS A 164 -13.71 32.55 1.03
C LYS A 164 -14.58 31.70 1.96
N LYS A 165 -14.19 30.46 2.31
CA LYS A 165 -15.07 29.49 2.98
C LYS A 165 -16.44 29.45 2.29
N GLU A 166 -16.48 29.32 0.97
CA GLU A 166 -17.76 29.09 0.30
C GLU A 166 -18.31 27.74 0.81
N THR A 167 -19.43 27.81 1.54
CA THR A 167 -19.95 26.74 2.39
C THR A 167 -20.42 25.52 1.61
N ASN A 168 -20.58 25.61 0.29
CA ASN A 168 -21.15 24.53 -0.52
C ASN A 168 -20.13 23.45 -0.92
N ASP A 169 -18.81 23.70 -0.79
CA ASP A 169 -17.78 22.71 -1.12
C ASP A 169 -17.37 21.83 0.08
N TYR A 170 -17.90 22.12 1.25
CA TYR A 170 -17.71 21.34 2.48
C TYR A 170 -19.07 21.00 3.08
N PRO A 171 -19.24 19.83 3.69
CA PRO A 171 -20.48 19.51 4.38
C PRO A 171 -20.61 20.35 5.65
N ASP A 172 -21.83 20.82 5.91
CA ASP A 172 -22.17 21.43 7.19
C ASP A 172 -22.08 20.39 8.31
N ASP A 173 -21.68 20.82 9.51
CA ASP A 173 -21.58 19.97 10.69
C ASP A 173 -22.96 19.65 11.30
N SER A 174 -23.80 18.97 10.53
CA SER A 174 -25.14 18.53 10.92
C SER A 174 -25.32 17.04 10.57
N PHE A 175 -26.39 16.42 11.06
CA PHE A 175 -26.75 15.07 10.63
C PHE A 175 -26.98 15.01 9.12
N ALA A 176 -27.72 15.99 8.58
CA ALA A 176 -28.00 16.08 7.14
C ALA A 176 -26.72 16.28 6.31
N GLY A 177 -25.78 17.12 6.76
CA GLY A 177 -24.51 17.35 6.08
C GLY A 177 -23.60 16.11 6.09
N ARG A 178 -23.51 15.40 7.22
CA ARG A 178 -22.81 14.10 7.31
C ARG A 178 -23.42 13.06 6.36
N GLN A 179 -24.74 12.94 6.34
CA GLN A 179 -25.43 11.99 5.46
C GLN A 179 -25.22 12.35 3.99
N ALA A 180 -25.36 13.62 3.62
CA ALA A 180 -25.12 14.09 2.26
C ALA A 180 -23.68 13.81 1.79
N TYR A 181 -22.70 13.93 2.68
CA TYR A 181 -21.31 13.55 2.40
C TYR A 181 -21.17 12.06 2.08
N LEU A 182 -21.74 11.19 2.93
CA LEU A 182 -21.72 9.74 2.73
C LEU A 182 -22.44 9.34 1.43
N ASP A 183 -23.60 9.92 1.15
CA ASP A 183 -24.38 9.64 -0.07
C ASP A 183 -23.61 10.06 -1.33
N SER A 184 -22.98 11.24 -1.29
CA SER A 184 -22.16 11.73 -2.40
C SER A 184 -20.91 10.86 -2.62
N LEU A 185 -20.26 10.42 -1.54
CA LEU A 185 -19.14 9.50 -1.64
C LEU A 185 -19.56 8.13 -2.19
N GLN A 186 -20.72 7.62 -1.78
CA GLN A 186 -21.28 6.37 -2.30
C GLN A 186 -21.52 6.45 -3.81
N GLN A 187 -22.08 7.58 -4.28
CA GLN A 187 -22.28 7.84 -5.69
C GLN A 187 -20.95 7.92 -6.44
N ALA A 188 -19.96 8.64 -5.91
CA ALA A 188 -18.63 8.73 -6.51
C ALA A 188 -17.98 7.34 -6.64
N MET A 189 -18.06 6.51 -5.59
CA MET A 189 -17.55 5.13 -5.62
C MET A 189 -18.21 4.27 -6.70
N GLN A 190 -19.53 4.39 -6.87
CA GLN A 190 -20.25 3.67 -7.92
C GLN A 190 -19.82 4.15 -9.32
N LEU A 191 -19.74 5.46 -9.53
CA LEU A 191 -19.34 6.02 -10.82
C LEU A 191 -17.92 5.64 -11.19
N THR A 192 -16.94 5.79 -10.28
CA THR A 192 -15.54 5.40 -10.56
C THR A 192 -15.43 3.91 -10.87
N PHE A 193 -16.23 3.08 -10.22
CA PHE A 193 -16.29 1.64 -10.47
C PHE A 193 -16.79 1.28 -11.88
N GLU A 194 -17.88 1.90 -12.34
CA GLU A 194 -18.47 1.68 -13.66
C GLU A 194 -17.50 2.07 -14.79
N HIS A 195 -16.67 3.08 -14.56
CA HIS A 195 -15.68 3.56 -15.54
C HIS A 195 -14.37 2.78 -15.55
N TRP A 196 -14.24 1.69 -14.77
CA TRP A 196 -13.01 0.89 -14.73
C TRP A 196 -13.15 -0.42 -15.56
N PRO A 197 -12.67 -0.45 -16.82
CA PRO A 197 -12.94 -1.54 -17.76
C PRO A 197 -12.03 -2.77 -17.61
N THR A 198 -10.95 -2.69 -16.82
CA THR A 198 -9.84 -3.67 -16.85
C THR A 198 -9.94 -4.82 -15.83
N ILE A 199 -11.05 -4.94 -15.09
CA ILE A 199 -11.27 -6.07 -14.16
C ILE A 199 -12.63 -6.70 -14.48
N GLU A 200 -12.70 -8.03 -14.62
CA GLU A 200 -13.97 -8.72 -14.85
C GLU A 200 -15.02 -8.33 -13.78
N HIS A 201 -16.25 -8.05 -14.23
CA HIS A 201 -17.32 -7.50 -13.39
C HIS A 201 -17.82 -8.47 -12.30
N GLU A 202 -17.66 -9.78 -12.47
CA GLU A 202 -18.32 -10.78 -11.62
C GLU A 202 -17.66 -10.99 -10.24
N ALA A 203 -16.40 -10.59 -10.04
CA ALA A 203 -15.66 -10.85 -8.80
C ALA A 203 -15.70 -9.69 -7.77
N ARG A 204 -16.46 -8.63 -8.04
CA ARG A 204 -16.27 -7.35 -7.33
C ARG A 204 -17.26 -7.14 -6.18
N LYS A 205 -16.75 -6.63 -5.07
CA LYS A 205 -17.52 -6.36 -3.85
C LYS A 205 -17.81 -4.86 -3.78
N THR A 206 -19.06 -4.49 -3.49
CA THR A 206 -19.38 -3.13 -3.07
C THR A 206 -18.57 -2.82 -1.80
N ILE A 207 -17.95 -1.64 -1.76
CA ILE A 207 -17.25 -1.16 -0.57
C ILE A 207 -18.31 -0.61 0.37
N GLU A 208 -18.31 -1.08 1.61
CA GLU A 208 -19.18 -0.55 2.65
C GLU A 208 -18.65 0.81 3.12
N LEU A 209 -19.50 1.82 3.18
CA LEU A 209 -19.16 3.10 3.79
C LEU A 209 -19.63 3.12 5.25
N ILE A 210 -18.71 3.37 6.17
CA ILE A 210 -19.00 3.40 7.60
C ILE A 210 -18.61 4.77 8.16
N GLY A 211 -19.61 5.57 8.53
CA GLY A 211 -19.39 6.79 9.30
C GLY A 211 -19.04 6.47 10.76
N ARG A 212 -17.98 7.07 11.29
CA ARG A 212 -17.59 6.90 12.71
C ARG A 212 -17.04 8.19 13.29
N ASP A 213 -17.44 8.49 14.53
CA ASP A 213 -16.80 9.53 15.33
C ASP A 213 -15.63 8.93 16.12
N GLY A 214 -14.46 9.56 16.07
CA GLY A 214 -13.33 9.13 16.89
C GLY A 214 -12.00 9.79 16.54
N GLU A 215 -10.97 9.40 17.28
CA GLU A 215 -9.57 9.77 17.02
C GLU A 215 -8.95 8.82 15.97
N ILE A 216 -9.59 8.78 14.81
CA ILE A 216 -9.16 7.99 13.64
C ILE A 216 -8.73 8.95 12.51
N PRO A 217 -7.94 8.48 11.53
CA PRO A 217 -7.65 9.26 10.32
C PRO A 217 -8.94 9.66 9.59
N PRO A 218 -8.91 10.69 8.70
CA PRO A 218 -10.08 11.07 7.89
C PRO A 218 -10.72 9.89 7.16
N PHE A 219 -9.88 9.00 6.64
CA PHE A 219 -10.28 7.80 5.92
C PHE A 219 -9.46 6.60 6.38
N GLN A 220 -10.12 5.47 6.61
CA GLN A 220 -9.46 4.21 6.96
C GLN A 220 -10.10 3.04 6.23
N TYR A 221 -9.33 2.35 5.40
CA TYR A 221 -9.78 1.15 4.71
C TYR A 221 -9.55 -0.11 5.56
N ASN A 222 -10.61 -0.87 5.78
CA ASN A 222 -10.63 -2.13 6.53
C ASN A 222 -11.31 -3.23 5.69
N ASP A 223 -10.56 -3.83 4.77
CA ASP A 223 -10.89 -5.05 4.02
C ASP A 223 -12.35 -5.15 3.55
N GLY A 224 -12.73 -4.25 2.64
CA GLY A 224 -14.08 -4.15 2.08
C GLY A 224 -14.94 -3.04 2.69
N ALA A 225 -14.46 -2.34 3.72
CA ALA A 225 -15.12 -1.15 4.25
C ALA A 225 -14.19 0.07 4.25
N LEU A 226 -14.72 1.23 3.86
CA LEU A 226 -14.08 2.52 4.05
C LEU A 226 -14.74 3.24 5.23
N VAL A 227 -13.98 3.42 6.31
CA VAL A 227 -14.41 4.16 7.49
C VAL A 227 -14.10 5.64 7.29
N ILE A 228 -15.12 6.49 7.47
CA ILE A 228 -15.05 7.95 7.33
C ILE A 228 -15.13 8.57 8.72
N ASN A 229 -14.19 9.45 9.05
CA ASN A 229 -14.24 10.17 10.32
C ASN A 229 -15.24 11.32 10.27
N LEU A 230 -16.34 11.21 11.00
CA LEU A 230 -17.42 12.20 11.04
C LEU A 230 -17.33 13.17 12.24
N LYS A 231 -16.24 13.08 13.03
CA LYS A 231 -15.99 13.96 14.18
C LYS A 231 -15.92 15.44 13.77
N ASP A 232 -15.28 15.72 12.64
CA ASP A 232 -15.22 17.06 12.04
C ASP A 232 -15.38 16.94 10.51
N VAL A 233 -16.64 16.80 10.07
CA VAL A 233 -16.97 16.64 8.65
C VAL A 233 -16.63 17.90 7.84
N THR A 234 -16.51 19.07 8.49
CA THR A 234 -16.13 20.33 7.82
C THR A 234 -14.69 20.32 7.31
N GLY A 235 -13.90 19.29 7.66
CA GLY A 235 -12.60 19.00 7.08
C GLY A 235 -12.62 18.13 5.82
N LEU A 236 -13.80 17.68 5.36
CA LEU A 236 -13.93 16.72 4.26
C LEU A 236 -14.60 17.37 3.04
N PRO A 237 -13.83 17.94 2.09
CA PRO A 237 -14.43 18.63 0.95
C PRO A 237 -15.13 17.69 -0.03
N PHE A 238 -16.14 18.18 -0.73
CA PHE A 238 -16.82 17.44 -1.81
C PHE A 238 -15.94 17.29 -3.07
N PHE A 239 -15.01 18.22 -3.32
CA PHE A 239 -14.19 18.16 -4.53
C PHE A 239 -13.28 16.93 -4.57
N GLU A 240 -12.88 16.35 -3.43
CA GLU A 240 -11.96 15.19 -3.42
C GLU A 240 -12.66 13.83 -3.59
N LEU A 241 -13.99 13.78 -3.60
CA LEU A 241 -14.75 12.53 -3.49
C LEU A 241 -14.38 11.50 -4.55
N GLU A 242 -14.15 11.92 -5.79
CA GLU A 242 -13.72 11.02 -6.86
C GLU A 242 -12.30 10.50 -6.64
N SER A 243 -11.42 11.31 -6.06
CA SER A 243 -10.08 10.88 -5.68
C SER A 243 -10.13 9.85 -4.56
N ILE A 244 -10.99 10.07 -3.56
CA ILE A 244 -11.23 9.11 -2.47
C ILE A 244 -11.80 7.80 -3.01
N ALA A 245 -12.80 7.88 -3.88
CA ALA A 245 -13.42 6.74 -4.56
C ALA A 245 -12.41 5.93 -5.36
N ALA A 246 -11.55 6.58 -6.15
CA ALA A 246 -10.50 5.92 -6.92
C ALA A 246 -9.41 5.30 -6.03
N TYR A 247 -8.93 6.06 -5.05
CA TYR A 247 -7.79 5.68 -4.23
C TYR A 247 -8.13 4.55 -3.25
N TYR A 248 -9.23 4.67 -2.50
CA TYR A 248 -9.66 3.65 -1.56
C TYR A 248 -10.48 2.55 -2.22
N GLY A 249 -11.17 2.87 -3.31
CA GLY A 249 -11.98 1.93 -4.05
C GLY A 249 -11.30 1.36 -5.28
N TYR A 250 -11.98 1.48 -6.42
CA TYR A 250 -11.50 1.00 -7.70
C TYR A 250 -11.06 2.19 -8.55
N PRO A 251 -9.87 2.15 -9.17
CA PRO A 251 -8.97 1.00 -9.32
C PRO A 251 -7.99 0.76 -8.15
N GLY A 252 -8.04 1.56 -7.09
CA GLY A 252 -7.02 1.57 -6.05
C GLY A 252 -7.10 0.41 -5.04
N ARG A 253 -7.15 0.75 -3.75
CA ARG A 253 -6.93 -0.16 -2.63
C ARG A 253 -7.84 -1.39 -2.67
N ALA A 254 -9.12 -1.23 -3.04
CA ALA A 254 -10.08 -2.34 -3.09
C ALA A 254 -9.84 -3.30 -4.27
N ALA A 255 -9.21 -2.85 -5.37
CA ALA A 255 -8.96 -3.71 -6.52
C ALA A 255 -7.99 -4.86 -6.22
N THR A 256 -7.15 -4.69 -5.19
CA THR A 256 -6.15 -5.71 -4.79
C THR A 256 -6.67 -6.69 -3.75
N ASP A 257 -7.89 -6.50 -3.24
CA ASP A 257 -8.47 -7.39 -2.24
C ASP A 257 -8.72 -8.79 -2.82
N LYS A 258 -8.44 -9.80 -2.00
CA LYS A 258 -8.63 -11.22 -2.35
C LYS A 258 -9.51 -11.90 -1.31
N PRO A 259 -10.79 -11.51 -1.19
CA PRO A 259 -11.71 -12.14 -0.25
C PRO A 259 -11.82 -13.64 -0.55
N GLY A 260 -11.91 -14.46 0.49
CA GLY A 260 -11.98 -15.91 0.35
C GLY A 260 -10.65 -16.58 -0.04
N SER A 261 -9.58 -15.84 -0.32
CA SER A 261 -8.28 -16.44 -0.60
C SER A 261 -7.73 -17.17 0.63
N THR A 262 -7.29 -18.41 0.41
CA THR A 262 -6.63 -19.24 1.42
C THR A 262 -5.14 -18.91 1.59
N SER A 263 -4.60 -18.00 0.77
CA SER A 263 -3.19 -17.61 0.80
C SER A 263 -2.85 -16.83 2.07
N LEU A 264 -1.64 -17.05 2.61
CA LEU A 264 -1.11 -16.34 3.77
C LEU A 264 -0.89 -14.85 3.51
N LYS A 265 -0.78 -14.43 2.25
CA LYS A 265 -0.63 -13.01 1.88
C LYS A 265 -1.80 -12.14 2.39
N THR A 266 -2.97 -12.74 2.57
CA THR A 266 -4.15 -12.07 3.15
C THR A 266 -4.00 -11.70 4.63
N LEU A 267 -2.99 -12.22 5.33
CA LEU A 267 -2.67 -11.87 6.71
C LEU A 267 -1.63 -10.74 6.79
N MET A 268 -1.10 -10.29 5.65
CA MET A 268 -0.06 -9.27 5.59
C MET A 268 -0.67 -7.88 5.49
N VAL A 269 -0.09 -6.96 6.25
CA VAL A 269 -0.38 -5.52 6.14
C VAL A 269 0.82 -4.90 5.45
N LEU A 270 0.65 -4.51 4.19
CA LEU A 270 1.72 -3.99 3.32
C LEU A 270 1.28 -2.65 2.71
N PRO A 271 1.32 -1.53 3.47
CA PRO A 271 0.87 -0.25 2.95
C PRO A 271 1.59 0.20 1.68
N GLY A 272 2.88 -0.09 1.55
CA GLY A 272 3.60 0.19 0.30
C GLY A 272 2.96 -0.49 -0.89
N TYR A 273 2.67 -1.80 -0.81
CA TYR A 273 1.96 -2.46 -1.89
C TYR A 273 0.54 -1.89 -2.05
N GLN A 274 -0.26 -1.90 -0.98
CA GLN A 274 -1.71 -1.67 -1.04
C GLN A 274 -2.06 -0.22 -1.43
N PHE A 275 -1.43 0.74 -0.76
CA PHE A 275 -1.67 2.16 -0.96
C PHE A 275 -0.74 2.76 -2.02
N GLY A 276 0.44 2.16 -2.24
CA GLY A 276 1.27 2.49 -3.40
C GLY A 276 0.65 2.06 -4.73
N TRP A 277 -0.08 0.94 -4.76
CA TRP A 277 -0.90 0.53 -5.91
C TRP A 277 -2.01 1.55 -6.19
N ALA A 278 -2.73 1.96 -5.15
CA ALA A 278 -3.76 2.98 -5.26
C ALA A 278 -3.21 4.28 -5.83
N TRP A 279 -2.09 4.76 -5.28
CA TRP A 279 -1.41 5.95 -5.75
C TRP A 279 -0.91 5.81 -7.19
N TYR A 280 -0.29 4.69 -7.54
CA TYR A 280 0.20 4.42 -8.89
C TYR A 280 -0.92 4.53 -9.96
N ASN A 281 -2.15 4.12 -9.62
CA ASN A 281 -3.28 4.27 -10.54
C ASN A 281 -3.83 5.70 -10.62
N MET A 282 -3.57 6.57 -9.64
CA MET A 282 -3.99 7.98 -9.71
C MET A 282 -3.34 8.71 -10.88
N ASP A 283 -2.06 8.45 -11.18
CA ASP A 283 -1.38 9.07 -12.32
C ASP A 283 -2.08 8.73 -13.65
N ARG A 284 -2.52 7.49 -13.79
CA ARG A 284 -3.25 7.01 -14.97
C ARG A 284 -4.64 7.62 -15.09
N LEU A 285 -5.31 7.87 -13.96
CA LEU A 285 -6.60 8.57 -13.96
C LEU A 285 -6.46 10.04 -14.36
N ILE A 286 -5.38 10.70 -13.94
CA ILE A 286 -5.08 12.07 -14.36
C ILE A 286 -4.87 12.13 -15.88
N GLU A 287 -4.14 11.17 -16.46
CA GLU A 287 -3.90 11.10 -17.91
C GLU A 287 -5.17 10.78 -18.69
N ALA A 288 -6.03 9.90 -18.19
CA ALA A 288 -7.24 9.47 -18.87
C ALA A 288 -8.41 10.47 -18.79
N ASN A 289 -8.44 11.31 -17.75
CA ASN A 289 -9.55 12.23 -17.48
C ASN A 289 -9.05 13.68 -17.40
N VAL A 290 -8.67 14.24 -18.55
CA VAL A 290 -8.09 15.59 -18.63
C VAL A 290 -8.96 16.66 -17.96
N ASP A 291 -10.28 16.57 -18.11
CA ASP A 291 -11.24 17.51 -17.52
C ASP A 291 -11.28 17.46 -15.98
N ARG A 292 -10.86 16.33 -15.38
CA ARG A 292 -10.83 16.14 -13.92
C ARG A 292 -9.41 16.09 -13.35
N ALA A 293 -8.42 16.33 -14.20
CA ALA A 293 -7.00 16.25 -13.84
C ALA A 293 -6.65 17.14 -12.64
N GLY A 294 -7.23 18.34 -12.54
CA GLY A 294 -6.98 19.28 -11.45
C GLY A 294 -7.31 18.72 -10.07
N THR A 295 -8.50 18.12 -9.92
CA THR A 295 -8.94 17.50 -8.66
C THR A 295 -8.00 16.38 -8.22
N TYR A 296 -7.67 15.46 -9.14
CA TYR A 296 -6.75 14.37 -8.85
C TYR A 296 -5.33 14.87 -8.53
N LEU A 297 -4.85 15.89 -9.25
CA LEU A 297 -3.57 16.54 -8.98
C LEU A 297 -3.54 17.14 -7.57
N HIS A 298 -4.59 17.84 -7.13
CA HIS A 298 -4.66 18.38 -5.77
C HIS A 298 -4.70 17.31 -4.68
N PHE A 299 -5.35 16.18 -4.94
CA PHE A 299 -5.32 15.03 -4.03
C PHE A 299 -3.92 14.41 -3.93
N ILE A 300 -3.25 14.11 -5.05
CA ILE A 300 -1.87 13.57 -5.00
C ILE A 300 -0.88 14.59 -4.44
N ASN A 301 -1.16 15.89 -4.59
CA ASN A 301 -0.40 16.97 -3.96
C ASN A 301 -0.47 16.89 -2.44
N LEU A 302 -1.66 16.65 -1.86
CA LEU A 302 -1.82 16.38 -0.44
C LEU A 302 -1.07 15.13 -0.03
N MET A 303 -1.30 13.99 -0.70
CA MET A 303 -0.65 12.71 -0.38
C MET A 303 0.89 12.82 -0.38
N SER A 304 1.46 13.46 -1.40
CA SER A 304 2.91 13.72 -1.49
C SER A 304 3.41 14.60 -0.35
N SER A 305 2.64 15.65 -0.01
CA SER A 305 3.00 16.57 1.07
C SER A 305 2.92 15.89 2.44
N LEU A 306 1.95 14.99 2.63
CA LEU A 306 1.80 14.17 3.84
C LEU A 306 2.92 13.14 3.97
N ALA A 307 3.36 12.51 2.88
CA ALA A 307 4.53 11.62 2.89
C ALA A 307 5.81 12.37 3.29
N LEU A 308 5.97 13.63 2.87
CA LEU A 308 7.14 14.44 3.25
C LEU A 308 7.04 14.85 4.72
N ALA A 309 5.85 15.23 5.18
CA ALA A 309 5.60 15.53 6.59
C ALA A 309 5.88 14.31 7.48
N ASP A 310 5.45 13.12 7.08
CA ASP A 310 5.74 11.85 7.77
C ASP A 310 7.25 11.64 7.93
N LEU A 311 8.02 11.79 6.85
CA LEU A 311 9.49 11.72 6.90
C LEU A 311 10.06 12.76 7.88
N LYS A 312 9.68 14.03 7.73
CA LYS A 312 10.32 15.15 8.43
C LYS A 312 9.95 15.24 9.90
N LEU A 313 8.73 14.84 10.28
CA LEU A 313 8.30 14.77 11.67
C LEU A 313 9.04 13.66 12.43
N HIS A 314 9.16 12.48 11.83
CA HIS A 314 9.77 11.32 12.50
C HIS A 314 11.29 11.25 12.42
N THR A 315 11.91 12.05 11.55
CA THR A 315 13.35 12.35 11.59
C THR A 315 13.67 13.60 12.42
N HIS A 316 12.65 14.20 13.07
CA HIS A 316 12.75 15.41 13.88
C HIS A 316 13.29 16.65 13.13
N ALA A 317 13.27 16.64 11.81
CA ALA A 317 13.64 17.78 10.98
C ALA A 317 12.58 18.89 11.04
N TRP A 318 11.31 18.53 11.22
CA TRP A 318 10.19 19.47 11.33
C TRP A 318 9.50 19.36 12.68
N THR A 319 8.98 20.51 13.14
CA THR A 319 7.96 20.54 14.20
C THR A 319 6.57 20.34 13.59
N ARG A 320 5.56 20.02 14.42
CA ARG A 320 4.15 20.01 13.97
C ARG A 320 3.76 21.34 13.31
N GLN A 321 4.17 22.47 13.89
CA GLN A 321 3.88 23.80 13.36
C GLN A 321 4.50 24.02 11.96
N THR A 322 5.74 23.55 11.76
CA THR A 322 6.40 23.58 10.45
C THR A 322 5.62 22.76 9.43
N ALA A 323 5.20 21.54 9.80
CA ALA A 323 4.41 20.67 8.93
C ALA A 323 3.03 21.28 8.59
N THR A 324 2.33 21.84 9.57
CA THR A 324 1.06 22.56 9.36
C THR A 324 1.25 23.72 8.38
N THR A 325 2.28 24.54 8.58
CA THR A 325 2.57 25.70 7.71
C THR A 325 2.89 25.25 6.29
N PHE A 326 3.67 24.19 6.13
CA PHE A 326 4.00 23.61 4.83
C PHE A 326 2.74 23.11 4.10
N LEU A 327 1.92 22.28 4.77
CA LEU A 327 0.69 21.72 4.19
C LEU A 327 -0.33 22.81 3.83
N SER A 328 -0.46 23.83 4.67
CA SER A 328 -1.39 24.95 4.45
C SER A 328 -1.02 25.82 3.27
N LYS A 329 0.28 25.95 2.98
CA LYS A 329 0.77 26.72 1.83
C LYS A 329 0.70 25.93 0.54
N ARG A 330 0.91 24.63 0.61
CA ARG A 330 1.07 23.76 -0.56
C ARG A 330 -0.25 23.16 -1.03
N THR A 331 -1.22 23.01 -0.15
CA THR A 331 -2.47 22.30 -0.44
C THR A 331 -3.70 23.19 -0.24
N LEU A 332 -4.84 22.74 -0.75
CA LEU A 332 -6.13 23.45 -0.65
C LEU A 332 -6.98 23.04 0.55
N TYR A 333 -6.45 22.15 1.40
CA TYR A 333 -7.21 21.52 2.46
C TYR A 333 -7.28 22.38 3.71
N SER A 334 -8.41 22.33 4.40
CA SER A 334 -8.67 23.11 5.62
C SER A 334 -7.70 22.76 6.75
N GLN A 335 -7.56 23.68 7.71
CA GLN A 335 -6.78 23.42 8.93
C GLN A 335 -7.30 22.20 9.69
N ALA A 336 -8.63 21.99 9.69
CA ALA A 336 -9.26 20.82 10.28
C ALA A 336 -8.72 19.53 9.64
N ARG A 337 -8.77 19.45 8.30
CA ARG A 337 -8.22 18.30 7.57
C ARG A 337 -6.73 18.10 7.83
N ILE A 338 -5.93 19.16 7.72
CA ILE A 338 -4.49 19.11 7.95
C ILE A 338 -4.20 18.60 9.37
N SER A 339 -4.93 19.06 10.38
CA SER A 339 -4.73 18.59 11.75
C SER A 339 -5.03 17.10 11.89
N MET A 340 -6.14 16.61 11.32
CA MET A 340 -6.51 15.18 11.37
C MET A 340 -5.45 14.30 10.69
N GLU A 341 -4.92 14.74 9.54
CA GLU A 341 -3.86 14.01 8.84
C GLU A 341 -2.53 14.01 9.62
N LEU A 342 -2.18 15.12 10.26
CA LEU A 342 -0.98 15.20 11.11
C LEU A 342 -1.12 14.33 12.37
N ASP A 343 -2.31 14.25 12.97
CA ASP A 343 -2.60 13.33 14.06
C ASP A 343 -2.43 11.88 13.60
N ALA A 344 -2.95 11.53 12.42
CA ALA A 344 -2.80 10.21 11.83
C ALA A 344 -1.32 9.86 11.56
N ILE A 345 -0.53 10.81 11.05
CA ILE A 345 0.91 10.64 10.80
C ILE A 345 1.65 10.35 12.10
N LEU A 346 1.44 11.16 13.14
CA LEU A 346 2.11 10.99 14.44
C LEU A 346 1.71 9.67 15.12
N ASN A 347 0.48 9.22 14.93
CA ASN A 347 -0.02 7.95 15.46
C ASN A 347 0.47 6.72 14.67
N ARG A 348 0.75 6.86 13.37
CA ARG A 348 1.20 5.76 12.51
C ARG A 348 2.45 6.16 11.69
N PRO A 349 3.63 6.19 12.33
CA PRO A 349 4.86 6.60 11.66
C PRO A 349 5.18 5.76 10.42
N GLY A 350 5.60 6.40 9.34
CA GLY A 350 6.10 5.75 8.12
C GLY A 350 5.02 5.24 7.16
N PHE A 351 3.74 5.32 7.53
CA PHE A 351 2.65 4.85 6.69
C PHE A 351 2.57 5.63 5.36
N GLN A 352 2.57 6.96 5.42
CA GLN A 352 2.43 7.79 4.22
C GLN A 352 3.68 7.68 3.33
N LEU A 353 4.87 7.69 3.95
CA LEU A 353 6.12 7.52 3.23
C LEU A 353 6.22 6.12 2.58
N SER A 354 5.71 5.08 3.24
CA SER A 354 5.71 3.72 2.68
C SER A 354 4.80 3.58 1.46
N ALA A 355 3.63 4.22 1.47
CA ALA A 355 2.74 4.26 0.31
C ALA A 355 3.41 4.94 -0.89
N PHE A 356 4.11 6.06 -0.66
CA PHE A 356 4.92 6.70 -1.69
C PHE A 356 6.03 5.77 -2.20
N ALA A 357 6.78 5.12 -1.30
CA ALA A 357 7.81 4.15 -1.68
C ALA A 357 7.25 3.03 -2.57
N GLY A 358 6.08 2.50 -2.22
CA GLY A 358 5.42 1.49 -3.04
C GLY A 358 4.97 1.98 -4.41
N MET A 359 4.45 3.21 -4.51
CA MET A 359 4.13 3.84 -5.80
C MET A 359 5.36 3.94 -6.71
N THR A 360 6.49 4.42 -6.17
CA THR A 360 7.74 4.48 -6.94
C THR A 360 8.19 3.10 -7.39
N LYS A 361 7.95 2.07 -6.56
CA LYS A 361 8.27 0.68 -6.91
C LYS A 361 7.38 0.15 -8.03
N PHE A 362 6.08 0.43 -8.06
CA PHE A 362 5.23 0.07 -9.20
C PHE A 362 5.66 0.76 -10.50
N LYS A 363 6.07 2.04 -10.43
CA LYS A 363 6.66 2.76 -11.59
C LYS A 363 7.95 2.08 -12.07
N ASP A 364 8.83 1.66 -11.16
CA ASP A 364 10.05 0.89 -11.49
C ASP A 364 9.72 -0.46 -12.17
N LEU A 365 8.77 -1.21 -11.61
CA LEU A 365 8.33 -2.50 -12.18
C LEU A 365 7.78 -2.33 -13.59
N GLN A 366 6.92 -1.33 -13.82
CA GLN A 366 6.39 -1.05 -15.14
C GLN A 366 7.50 -0.69 -16.13
N LYS A 367 8.48 0.15 -15.75
CA LYS A 367 9.62 0.50 -16.63
C LYS A 367 10.49 -0.69 -17.02
N ARG A 368 10.52 -1.73 -16.19
CA ARG A 368 11.28 -2.97 -16.44
C ARG A 368 10.51 -3.99 -17.26
N CYS A 369 9.22 -3.78 -17.48
CA CYS A 369 8.40 -4.65 -18.29
C CYS A 369 8.69 -4.44 -19.78
N ILE A 370 9.00 -5.53 -20.49
CA ILE A 370 9.07 -5.52 -21.96
C ILE A 370 7.64 -5.44 -22.56
N ARG A 371 7.53 -5.19 -23.87
CA ARG A 371 6.24 -4.97 -24.56
C ARG A 371 5.14 -5.99 -24.24
N GLU A 372 5.50 -7.28 -24.16
CA GLU A 372 4.57 -8.37 -23.81
C GLU A 372 4.16 -8.38 -22.32
N CYS A 373 4.98 -7.82 -21.43
CA CYS A 373 4.60 -7.59 -20.03
C CYS A 373 3.66 -6.38 -19.88
N GLU A 374 3.89 -5.32 -20.66
CA GLU A 374 3.11 -4.08 -20.58
C GLU A 374 1.63 -4.34 -20.85
N GLU A 375 1.34 -5.18 -21.85
CA GLU A 375 0.00 -5.70 -22.10
C GLU A 375 -0.43 -6.64 -20.97
N GLY A 376 -1.34 -6.16 -20.11
CA GLY A 376 -1.90 -6.95 -19.00
C GLY A 376 -1.12 -6.85 -17.68
N PHE A 377 -0.09 -6.01 -17.57
CA PHE A 377 0.66 -5.76 -16.33
C PHE A 377 -0.26 -5.54 -15.12
N LEU A 378 -1.27 -4.69 -15.30
CA LEU A 378 -2.22 -4.29 -14.24
C LEU A 378 -3.13 -5.45 -13.83
N THR A 379 -3.68 -6.15 -14.81
CA THR A 379 -4.52 -7.33 -14.57
C THR A 379 -3.74 -8.38 -13.81
N ARG A 380 -2.49 -8.64 -14.22
CA ARG A 380 -1.59 -9.57 -13.53
C ARG A 380 -1.27 -9.12 -12.10
N LEU A 381 -0.98 -7.84 -11.87
CA LEU A 381 -0.77 -7.31 -10.52
C LEU A 381 -2.00 -7.49 -9.63
N VAL A 382 -3.18 -7.17 -10.17
CA VAL A 382 -4.46 -7.38 -9.48
C VAL A 382 -4.67 -8.85 -9.18
N GLU A 383 -4.46 -9.76 -10.13
CA GLU A 383 -4.59 -11.22 -9.95
C GLU A 383 -3.63 -11.76 -8.87
N ILE A 384 -2.36 -11.35 -8.93
CA ILE A 384 -1.34 -11.72 -7.95
C ILE A 384 -1.71 -11.16 -6.57
N GLY A 385 -2.19 -9.94 -6.48
CA GLY A 385 -2.57 -9.28 -5.23
C GLY A 385 -1.39 -8.98 -4.28
N PRO A 386 -1.67 -8.44 -3.08
CA PRO A 386 -0.65 -7.92 -2.19
C PRO A 386 0.34 -8.96 -1.71
N MET A 387 1.63 -8.68 -1.87
CA MET A 387 2.75 -9.44 -1.33
C MET A 387 4.02 -8.57 -1.29
N PRO A 388 5.05 -8.97 -0.55
CA PRO A 388 6.32 -8.21 -0.49
C PRO A 388 6.90 -8.02 -1.90
N PHE A 389 7.41 -6.83 -2.21
CA PHE A 389 7.88 -6.51 -3.56
C PHE A 389 8.96 -7.47 -4.09
N VAL A 390 9.82 -8.00 -3.22
CA VAL A 390 10.81 -9.01 -3.59
C VAL A 390 10.16 -10.28 -4.17
N LEU A 391 9.07 -10.77 -3.57
CA LEU A 391 8.34 -11.95 -4.07
C LEU A 391 7.50 -11.61 -5.29
N LEU A 392 6.96 -10.38 -5.35
CA LEU A 392 6.24 -9.89 -6.51
C LEU A 392 7.13 -9.85 -7.75
N GLU A 393 8.35 -9.32 -7.63
CA GLU A 393 9.33 -9.25 -8.71
C GLU A 393 9.71 -10.62 -9.24
N GLU A 394 10.03 -11.56 -8.34
CA GLU A 394 10.32 -12.94 -8.69
C GLU A 394 9.16 -13.53 -9.50
N ARG A 395 7.92 -13.32 -9.05
CA ARG A 395 6.72 -13.85 -9.71
C ARG A 395 6.47 -13.21 -11.08
N LEU A 396 6.58 -11.89 -11.19
CA LEU A 396 6.34 -11.16 -12.43
C LEU A 396 7.35 -11.54 -13.52
N PHE A 397 8.64 -11.60 -13.16
CA PHE A 397 9.70 -11.78 -14.15
C PHE A 397 10.08 -13.25 -14.37
N THR A 398 9.93 -14.13 -13.38
CA THR A 398 10.25 -15.57 -13.57
C THR A 398 9.16 -16.28 -14.37
N GLU A 399 7.89 -15.90 -14.23
CA GLU A 399 6.79 -16.45 -15.04
C GLU A 399 6.85 -15.98 -16.51
N GLN A 400 7.64 -14.95 -16.85
CA GLN A 400 7.89 -14.49 -18.22
C GLN A 400 9.03 -15.22 -18.94
N PHE A 401 9.91 -15.93 -18.22
CA PHE A 401 11.04 -16.67 -18.82
C PHE A 401 10.82 -18.19 -18.90
N ILE A 402 9.59 -18.68 -18.71
CA ILE A 402 9.24 -20.11 -18.81
C ILE A 402 8.25 -20.41 -19.95
N GLN A 403 7.98 -19.46 -20.85
CA GLN A 403 7.30 -19.79 -22.12
C GLN A 403 8.30 -20.24 -23.17
#